data_AF-A0A963VAU9-F1
#
_entry.id   AF-A0A963VAU9-F1
#
_cell.length_a   1.000
_cell.length_b   1.000
_cell.length_c   1.000
_cell.angle_alpha   90.00
_cell.angle_beta   90.00
_cell.angle_gamma   90.00
#
_symmetry.space_group_name_H-M   'P 1'
#
loop_
_entity.id
_entity.type
_entity.pdbx_description
1 polymer ?
#
loop_
_entity_poly.entity_id
_entity_poly.type
_entity_poly.pdbx_seq_one_letter_code
_entity_poly.pdbx_strand_id
1 'polypeptide(L)'
;MANHLYDALFGRHAGSEADFLIAPDGARTTYRVFLADAARYAHALRGAGLAPGDRVALQLEKSAHMLAVIAGAIRAGIVFLPLNTAYTPAEVAYFVGNSGARLLLADSARADAL
;
A
#
# COMPACT_ATOMS: atom_id res chain seq x y z
N MET A 1 3.95 7.33 -19.26
CA MET A 1 2.50 7.55 -19.04
C MET A 1 2.34 8.40 -17.81
N ALA A 2 1.48 9.41 -17.85
CA ALA A 2 1.12 10.20 -16.67
C ALA A 2 0.31 9.32 -15.70
N ASN A 3 0.57 9.45 -14.40
CA ASN A 3 -0.14 8.72 -13.34
C ASN A 3 -1.10 9.68 -12.65
N HIS A 4 -2.21 9.98 -13.32
CA HIS A 4 -3.13 11.05 -12.90
C HIS A 4 -3.65 10.89 -11.47
N LEU A 5 -3.89 9.65 -11.02
CA LEU A 5 -4.34 9.39 -9.65
C LEU A 5 -3.26 9.75 -8.63
N TYR A 6 -2.01 9.31 -8.87
CA TYR A 6 -0.90 9.67 -8.01
C TYR A 6 -0.66 11.18 -8.00
N ASP A 7 -0.63 11.80 -9.18
CA ASP A 7 -0.33 13.22 -9.32
C ASP A 7 -1.38 14.08 -8.59
N ALA A 8 -2.66 13.73 -8.72
CA ALA A 8 -3.76 14.47 -8.10
C ALA A 8 -3.84 14.31 -6.57
N LEU A 9 -3.48 13.15 -6.02
CA LEU A 9 -3.64 12.85 -4.59
C LEU A 9 -2.34 13.04 -3.78
N PHE A 10 -1.20 12.71 -4.36
CA PHE A 10 0.07 12.57 -3.63
C PHE A 10 1.19 13.40 -4.24
N GLY A 11 1.40 13.29 -5.56
CA GLY A 11 2.49 13.95 -6.27
C GLY A 11 2.49 15.48 -6.10
N ARG A 12 1.31 16.09 -6.08
CA ARG A 12 1.12 17.53 -5.83
C ARG A 12 1.65 18.04 -4.47
N HIS A 13 1.96 17.14 -3.53
CA HIS A 13 2.48 17.46 -2.20
C HIS A 13 3.97 17.15 -2.04
N ALA A 14 4.69 16.88 -3.13
CA ALA A 14 6.12 16.63 -3.10
C ALA A 14 6.89 17.75 -2.38
N GLY A 15 7.69 17.38 -1.37
CA GLY A 15 8.47 18.32 -0.56
C GLY A 15 7.67 19.13 0.48
N SER A 16 6.37 18.90 0.63
CA SER A 16 5.55 19.61 1.62
C SER A 16 5.86 19.15 3.05
N GLU A 17 6.09 20.10 3.95
CA GLU A 17 6.21 19.85 5.40
C GLU A 17 4.85 19.90 6.14
N ALA A 18 3.74 20.11 5.43
CA ALA A 18 2.43 20.07 6.06
C ALA A 18 2.12 18.68 6.62
N ASP A 19 1.33 18.63 7.69
CA ASP A 19 0.88 17.37 8.28
C ASP A 19 0.03 16.58 7.28
N PHE A 20 0.34 15.29 7.13
CA PHE A 20 -0.44 14.33 6.37
C PHE A 20 -1.24 13.41 7.30
N LEU A 21 -0.60 12.88 8.35
CA LEU A 21 -1.22 12.02 9.34
C LEU A 21 -0.97 12.53 10.75
N ILE A 22 -1.98 12.39 11.60
CA ILE A 22 -1.89 12.56 13.04
C ILE A 22 -2.37 11.25 13.66
N ALA A 23 -1.47 10.55 14.35
CA ALA A 23 -1.77 9.29 15.01
C ALA A 23 -2.56 9.51 16.32
N PRO A 24 -3.21 8.47 16.87
CA PRO A 24 -4.00 8.60 18.11
C PRO A 24 -3.21 9.08 19.32
N ASP A 25 -1.90 8.82 19.36
CA ASP A 25 -0.97 9.31 20.38
C ASP A 25 -0.49 10.76 20.15
N GLY A 26 -0.96 11.41 19.09
CA GLY A 26 -0.59 12.76 18.69
C GLY A 26 0.66 12.86 17.82
N ALA A 27 1.33 11.74 17.49
CA ALA A 27 2.48 11.76 16.59
C ALA A 27 2.06 12.24 15.20
N ARG A 28 2.90 13.09 14.59
CA ARG A 28 2.61 13.72 13.29
C ARG A 28 3.56 13.20 12.22
N THR A 29 3.03 12.93 11.04
CA THR A 29 3.82 12.58 9.85
C THR A 29 3.54 13.61 8.77
N THR A 30 4.58 14.28 8.27
CA THR A 30 4.45 15.25 7.18
C THR A 30 4.29 14.54 5.84
N TYR A 31 3.76 15.26 4.84
CA TYR A 31 3.71 14.77 3.46
C TYR A 31 5.08 14.33 2.96
N ARG A 32 6.15 15.10 3.21
CA ARG A 32 7.51 14.73 2.79
C ARG A 32 7.91 13.35 3.33
N VAL A 33 7.71 13.10 4.63
CA VAL A 33 8.06 11.81 5.25
C VAL A 33 7.20 10.68 4.68
N PHE A 34 5.88 10.88 4.64
CA PHE A 34 4.96 9.88 4.10
C PHE A 34 5.27 9.51 2.64
N LEU A 35 5.52 10.51 1.79
CA LEU A 35 5.82 10.30 0.37
C LEU A 35 7.17 9.63 0.13
N ALA A 36 8.14 9.81 1.05
CA ALA A 36 9.40 9.08 1.02
C ALA A 36 9.17 7.59 1.30
N ASP A 37 8.36 7.25 2.29
CA ASP A 37 8.00 5.85 2.57
C ASP A 37 7.17 5.23 1.45
N ALA A 38 6.20 5.96 0.89
CA ALA A 38 5.47 5.53 -0.30
C ALA A 38 6.41 5.25 -1.49
N ALA A 39 7.48 6.05 -1.66
CA ALA A 39 8.50 5.80 -2.68
C ALA A 39 9.22 4.47 -2.43
N ARG A 40 9.60 4.20 -1.18
CA ARG A 40 10.29 2.97 -0.79
C ARG A 40 9.42 1.75 -1.06
N TYR A 41 8.14 1.79 -0.73
CA TYR A 41 7.21 0.70 -1.07
C TYR A 41 7.01 0.54 -2.57
N ALA A 42 6.90 1.64 -3.34
CA ALA A 42 6.83 1.58 -4.79
C ALA A 42 8.06 0.87 -5.40
N HIS A 43 9.26 1.18 -4.89
CA HIS A 43 10.49 0.51 -5.31
C HIS A 43 10.53 -0.96 -4.88
N ALA A 44 10.10 -1.29 -3.65
CA ALA A 44 10.04 -2.66 -3.17
C ALA A 44 9.08 -3.53 -3.99
N LEU A 45 7.88 -3.03 -4.32
CA LEU A 45 6.90 -3.75 -5.14
C LEU A 45 7.43 -4.01 -6.56
N ARG A 46 8.10 -3.02 -7.16
CA ARG A 46 8.79 -3.20 -8.45
C ARG A 46 9.96 -4.19 -8.36
N GLY A 47 10.74 -4.13 -7.28
CA GLY A 47 11.82 -5.08 -7.00
C GLY A 47 11.33 -6.51 -6.80
N ALA A 48 10.10 -6.68 -6.29
CA ALA A 48 9.39 -7.96 -6.22
C ALA A 48 8.82 -8.41 -7.58
N GLY A 49 9.07 -7.67 -8.66
CA GLY A 49 8.70 -8.05 -10.02
C GLY A 49 7.32 -7.60 -10.48
N LEU A 50 6.64 -6.72 -9.73
CA LEU A 50 5.36 -6.14 -10.16
C LEU A 50 5.57 -5.02 -11.18
N ALA A 51 4.74 -5.02 -12.22
CA ALA A 51 4.67 -4.01 -13.26
C ALA A 51 3.38 -3.19 -13.15
N PRO A 52 3.31 -2.01 -13.80
CA PRO A 52 2.04 -1.27 -13.90
C PRO A 52 0.91 -2.14 -14.45
N GLY A 53 -0.25 -2.09 -13.82
CA GLY A 53 -1.41 -2.95 -14.11
C GLY A 53 -1.46 -4.25 -13.30
N ASP A 54 -0.35 -4.70 -12.71
CA ASP A 54 -0.36 -5.83 -11.78
C ASP A 54 -1.15 -5.50 -10.51
N ARG A 55 -1.59 -6.55 -9.82
CA ARG A 55 -2.35 -6.47 -8.58
C ARG A 55 -1.54 -6.97 -7.39
N VAL A 56 -1.64 -6.25 -6.27
CA VAL A 56 -1.16 -6.69 -4.96
C VAL A 56 -2.32 -6.78 -3.98
N ALA A 57 -2.53 -7.95 -3.38
CA ALA A 57 -3.48 -8.12 -2.30
C ALA A 57 -2.85 -7.61 -0.99
N LEU A 58 -3.61 -6.83 -0.22
CA LEU A 58 -3.16 -6.23 1.03
C LEU A 58 -4.08 -6.68 2.16
N GLN A 59 -3.56 -7.47 3.09
CA GLN A 59 -4.25 -7.79 4.34
C GLN A 59 -3.42 -7.26 5.51
N LEU A 60 -3.56 -5.95 5.76
CA LEU A 60 -2.72 -5.21 6.70
C LEU A 60 -3.58 -4.53 7.77
N GLU A 61 -3.07 -4.46 8.99
CA GLU A 61 -3.65 -3.66 10.06
C GLU A 61 -3.57 -2.16 9.75
N LYS A 62 -4.51 -1.40 10.31
CA LYS A 62 -4.61 0.05 10.12
C LYS A 62 -3.36 0.74 10.68
N SER A 63 -2.54 1.29 9.79
CA SER A 63 -1.29 1.95 10.15
C SER A 63 -0.88 3.00 9.11
N ALA A 64 0.04 3.89 9.47
CA ALA A 64 0.68 4.80 8.51
C ALA A 64 1.41 4.02 7.40
N HIS A 65 2.00 2.86 7.74
CA HIS A 65 2.65 1.97 6.77
C HIS A 65 1.67 1.39 5.76
N MET A 66 0.48 0.94 6.18
CA MET A 66 -0.56 0.47 5.26
C MET A 66 -0.92 1.57 4.24
N LEU A 67 -1.12 2.81 4.71
CA LEU A 67 -1.41 3.95 3.83
C LEU A 67 -0.24 4.23 2.86
N ALA A 68 1.00 4.12 3.33
CA ALA A 68 2.19 4.32 2.50
C ALA A 68 2.35 3.20 1.45
N VAL A 69 2.00 1.95 1.78
CA VAL A 69 1.95 0.84 0.81
C VAL A 69 0.91 1.13 -0.29
N ILE A 70 -0.28 1.58 0.08
CA ILE A 70 -1.33 1.96 -0.89
C ILE A 70 -0.84 3.09 -1.80
N ALA A 71 -0.29 4.16 -1.23
CA ALA A 71 0.27 5.26 -2.00
C ALA A 71 1.45 4.82 -2.89
N GLY A 72 2.28 3.89 -2.42
CA GLY A 72 3.38 3.29 -3.16
C GLY A 72 2.92 2.41 -4.32
N ALA A 73 1.88 1.61 -4.13
CA ALA A 73 1.24 0.84 -5.20
C ALA A 73 0.68 1.77 -6.28
N ILE A 74 -0.10 2.78 -5.87
CA ILE A 74 -0.63 3.82 -6.78
C ILE A 74 0.52 4.48 -7.54
N ARG A 75 1.57 4.95 -6.85
CA ARG A 75 2.76 5.56 -7.47
C ARG A 75 3.42 4.65 -8.50
N ALA A 76 3.51 3.36 -8.21
CA ALA A 76 4.10 2.38 -9.12
C ALA A 76 3.20 2.02 -10.31
N GLY A 77 1.92 2.42 -10.31
CA GLY A 77 0.91 2.01 -11.29
C GLY A 77 0.33 0.62 -10.99
N ILE A 78 0.49 0.13 -9.76
CA ILE A 78 0.04 -1.17 -9.29
C ILE A 78 -1.35 -1.00 -8.66
N VAL A 79 -2.25 -1.94 -8.94
CA VAL A 79 -3.59 -1.98 -8.36
C VAL A 79 -3.51 -2.67 -7.01
N PHE A 80 -3.92 -1.99 -5.94
CA PHE A 80 -4.05 -2.64 -4.63
C PHE A 80 -5.44 -3.25 -4.46
N LEU A 81 -5.50 -4.45 -3.89
CA LEU A 81 -6.73 -5.14 -3.51
C LEU A 81 -6.77 -5.22 -1.97
N PRO A 82 -7.57 -4.39 -1.29
CA PRO A 82 -7.68 -4.45 0.17
C PRO A 82 -8.48 -5.69 0.59
N LEU A 83 -7.93 -6.46 1.52
CA LEU A 83 -8.57 -7.60 2.15
C LEU A 83 -8.82 -7.28 3.63
N ASN A 84 -10.00 -7.66 4.13
CA ASN A 84 -10.32 -7.50 5.54
C ASN A 84 -9.42 -8.44 6.37
N THR A 85 -8.82 -7.92 7.44
CA THR A 85 -8.05 -8.72 8.38
C THR A 85 -8.94 -9.68 9.17
N ALA A 86 -10.26 -9.51 9.18
CA ALA A 86 -11.19 -10.47 9.78
C ALA A 86 -11.47 -11.71 8.91
N TYR A 87 -11.00 -11.75 7.66
CA TYR A 87 -11.22 -12.91 6.80
C TYR A 87 -10.44 -14.14 7.26
N THR A 88 -11.10 -15.28 7.15
CA THR A 88 -10.54 -16.61 7.36
C THR A 88 -9.53 -16.95 6.26
N PRO A 89 -8.64 -17.94 6.47
CA PRO A 89 -7.67 -18.35 5.47
C PRO A 89 -8.33 -18.80 4.16
N ALA A 90 -9.47 -19.48 4.24
CA ALA A 90 -10.24 -19.92 3.07
C ALA A 90 -10.80 -18.75 2.25
N GLU A 91 -11.30 -17.70 2.92
CA GLU A 91 -11.77 -16.48 2.25
C GLU A 91 -10.60 -15.73 1.59
N VAL A 92 -9.45 -15.62 2.28
CA VAL A 92 -8.25 -15.01 1.69
C VAL A 92 -7.81 -15.79 0.45
N ALA A 93 -7.69 -17.11 0.54
CA ALA A 93 -7.33 -17.98 -0.57
C ALA A 93 -8.29 -17.81 -1.77
N TYR A 94 -9.61 -17.71 -1.49
CA TYR A 94 -10.61 -17.43 -2.50
C TYR A 94 -10.35 -16.09 -3.21
N PHE A 95 -10.18 -14.99 -2.47
CA PHE A 95 -9.95 -13.67 -3.08
C PHE A 95 -8.62 -13.60 -3.83
N VAL A 96 -7.53 -14.13 -3.27
CA VAL A 96 -6.23 -14.13 -3.92
C VAL A 96 -6.28 -14.95 -5.22
N GLY A 97 -6.86 -16.16 -5.16
CA GLY A 97 -6.98 -17.05 -6.33
C GLY A 97 -7.84 -16.49 -7.47
N ASN A 98 -8.86 -15.69 -7.16
CA ASN A 98 -9.77 -15.12 -8.18
C ASN A 98 -9.38 -13.71 -8.64
N SER A 99 -8.58 -12.99 -7.86
CA SER A 99 -8.26 -11.59 -8.16
C SER A 99 -7.16 -11.42 -9.20
N GLY A 100 -6.34 -12.45 -9.44
CA GLY A 100 -5.12 -12.33 -10.25
C GLY A 100 -4.10 -11.37 -9.62
N ALA A 101 -4.09 -11.26 -8.29
CA ALA A 101 -2.99 -10.67 -7.54
C ALA A 101 -1.71 -11.50 -7.72
N ARG A 102 -0.58 -10.82 -7.96
CA ARG A 102 0.73 -11.47 -8.10
C ARG A 102 1.49 -11.60 -6.78
N LEU A 103 1.04 -10.85 -5.76
CA LEU A 103 1.64 -10.82 -4.43
C LEU A 103 0.55 -10.57 -3.38
N LEU A 104 0.69 -11.23 -2.23
CA LEU A 104 -0.06 -10.93 -1.01
C LEU A 104 0.91 -10.29 -0.02
N LEU A 105 0.58 -9.09 0.46
CA LEU A 105 1.27 -8.43 1.55
C LEU A 105 0.40 -8.53 2.81
N ALA A 106 0.97 -9.08 3.87
CA ALA A 106 0.30 -9.25 5.15
C ALA A 106 1.25 -8.95 6.31
N ASP A 107 0.68 -8.66 7.48
CA ASP A 107 1.46 -8.51 8.70
C ASP A 107 2.13 -9.83 9.08
N SER A 108 3.40 -9.79 9.49
CA SER A 108 4.18 -10.98 9.82
C SER A 108 3.55 -11.83 10.93
N ALA A 109 2.82 -11.20 11.86
CA ALA A 109 2.07 -11.89 12.91
C ALA A 109 0.96 -12.82 12.38
N ARG A 110 0.59 -12.68 11.10
CA ARG A 110 -0.44 -13.49 10.44
C ARG A 110 0.12 -14.48 9.43
N ALA A 111 1.44 -14.54 9.25
CA ALA A 111 2.07 -15.37 8.23
C ALA A 111 1.68 -16.85 8.35
N ASP A 112 1.57 -17.38 9.57
CA ASP A 112 1.22 -18.79 9.82
C ASP A 112 -0.28 -19.10 9.58
N ALA A 113 -1.11 -18.06 9.50
CA ALA A 113 -2.55 -18.17 9.29
C ALA A 113 -2.96 -17.95 7.83
N LEU A 114 -2.01 -17.80 6.91
CA LEU A 114 -2.24 -17.49 5.49
C LEU A 114 -1.81 -18.62 4.55
#